data_AF-A0A8X6NG11-F1
#
_entry.id   AF-A0A8X6NG11-F1
#
_cell.length_a   1.000
_cell.length_b   1.000
_cell.length_c   1.000
_cell.angle_alpha   90.00
_cell.angle_beta   90.00
_cell.angle_gamma   90.00
#
_symmetry.space_group_name_H-M   'P 1'
#
loop_
_entity.id
_entity.type
_entity.pdbx_description
1 polymer ?
#
loop_
_entity_poly.entity_id
_entity_poly.type
_entity_poly.pdbx_seq_one_letter_code
_entity_poly.pdbx_strand_id
1 'polypeptide(L)'
;MGNIEDESFYPWAVPRILLSIHSPFVPVSTLEKGELLRSGHLYSINIRMEEEHFLEYPFYTNCTDYYGLWKKNNKTGPRSKEMCEELCWWKLYKADLNCDKGFKMIQNLKNVCEHISTYFSVLYMKSKAC
;
A
#
# COMPACT_ATOMS: atom_id res chain seq x y z
N MET A 1 -38.29 4.95 -2.06
CA MET A 1 -37.74 4.11 -3.14
C MET A 1 -36.33 4.61 -3.42
N GLY A 2 -35.33 4.00 -2.79
CA GLY A 2 -33.92 4.38 -2.99
C GLY A 2 -33.41 3.81 -4.30
N ASN A 3 -32.72 4.63 -5.09
CA ASN A 3 -32.12 4.24 -6.35
C ASN A 3 -31.09 3.12 -6.13
N ILE A 4 -31.24 2.03 -6.89
CA ILE A 4 -30.27 0.94 -6.94
C ILE A 4 -29.10 1.46 -7.77
N GLU A 5 -27.94 1.62 -7.13
CA GLU A 5 -26.69 1.92 -7.81
C GLU A 5 -26.37 0.79 -8.80
N ASP A 6 -25.90 1.18 -9.99
CA ASP A 6 -25.58 0.33 -11.14
C ASP A 6 -24.67 -0.85 -10.73
N GLU A 7 -25.27 -2.03 -10.57
CA GLU A 7 -24.58 -3.28 -10.28
C GLU A 7 -23.83 -3.73 -11.55
N SER A 8 -22.62 -3.18 -11.74
CA SER A 8 -21.68 -3.59 -12.78
C SER A 8 -21.15 -5.01 -12.49
N PHE A 9 -21.92 -6.02 -12.89
CA PHE A 9 -21.47 -7.41 -12.95
C PHE A 9 -21.13 -7.77 -14.39
N TYR A 10 -19.84 -7.99 -14.68
CA TYR A 10 -19.45 -8.63 -15.93
C TYR A 10 -19.92 -10.09 -15.91
N PRO A 11 -20.67 -10.57 -16.92
CA PRO A 11 -21.22 -11.93 -16.92
C PRO A 11 -20.16 -13.05 -16.83
N TRP A 12 -18.93 -12.75 -17.26
CA TRP A 12 -17.79 -13.67 -17.23
C TRP A 12 -16.94 -13.53 -15.96
N ALA A 13 -17.23 -12.56 -15.08
CA ALA A 13 -16.50 -12.36 -13.85
C ALA A 13 -17.16 -13.12 -12.70
N VAL A 14 -16.38 -13.93 -11.99
CA VAL A 14 -16.80 -14.50 -10.71
C VAL A 14 -16.60 -13.42 -9.64
N PRO A 15 -17.65 -12.97 -8.93
CA PRO A 15 -17.50 -11.97 -7.88
C PRO A 15 -16.60 -12.51 -6.78
N ARG A 16 -15.61 -11.72 -6.39
CA ARG A 16 -14.64 -12.05 -5.34
C ARG A 16 -14.59 -10.91 -4.34
N ILE A 17 -14.63 -11.27 -3.06
CA ILE A 17 -14.42 -10.33 -1.97
C ILE A 17 -13.02 -10.61 -1.43
N LEU A 18 -12.15 -9.59 -1.44
CA LEU A 18 -10.81 -9.66 -0.87
C LEU A 18 -10.79 -8.81 0.40
N LEU A 19 -10.34 -9.39 1.52
CA LEU A 19 -10.25 -8.73 2.80
C LEU A 19 -8.80 -8.68 3.27
N SER A 20 -8.27 -7.48 3.53
CA SER A 20 -6.97 -7.31 4.20
C SER A 20 -7.16 -6.47 5.45
N ILE A 21 -6.57 -6.89 6.56
CA ILE A 21 -6.52 -6.14 7.81
C ILE A 21 -5.07 -5.71 8.02
N HIS A 22 -4.85 -4.40 8.20
CA HIS A 22 -3.50 -3.87 8.34
C HIS A 22 -3.48 -2.62 9.22
N SER A 23 -2.28 -2.26 9.69
CA SER A 23 -2.04 -1.00 10.39
C SER A 23 -2.29 0.20 9.47
N PRO A 24 -2.88 1.30 9.97
CA PRO A 24 -3.10 2.52 9.18
C PRO A 24 -1.78 3.20 8.73
N PHE A 25 -0.64 2.76 9.24
CA PHE A 25 0.68 3.32 8.89
C PHE A 25 1.42 2.50 7.82
N VAL A 26 0.89 1.34 7.44
CA VAL A 26 1.50 0.44 6.45
C VAL A 26 0.58 0.37 5.24
N PRO A 27 1.03 0.82 4.06
CA PRO A 27 0.24 0.70 2.85
C PRO A 27 0.16 -0.77 2.40
N VAL A 28 -1.07 -1.23 2.15
CA VAL A 28 -1.33 -2.61 1.71
C VAL A 28 -2.30 -2.60 0.55
N SER A 29 -1.97 -3.39 -0.48
CA SER A 29 -2.91 -3.73 -1.55
C SER A 29 -3.69 -4.98 -1.13
N THR A 30 -5.02 -4.87 -1.11
CA THR A 30 -5.93 -6.02 -0.90
C THR A 30 -5.79 -7.06 -2.02
N LEU A 31 -5.31 -6.68 -3.21
CA LEU A 31 -5.03 -7.62 -4.29
C LEU A 31 -3.79 -8.49 -4.02
N GLU A 32 -2.80 -7.97 -3.28
CA GLU A 32 -1.56 -8.69 -2.99
C GLU A 32 -1.62 -9.48 -1.68
N LYS A 33 -2.23 -8.90 -0.64
CA LYS A 33 -2.22 -9.46 0.73
C LYS A 33 -3.61 -9.73 1.28
N GLY A 34 -4.66 -9.57 0.47
CA GLY A 34 -6.02 -9.83 0.90
C GLY A 34 -6.38 -11.31 0.85
N GLU A 35 -7.19 -11.72 1.82
CA GLU A 35 -7.79 -13.04 1.90
C GLU A 35 -9.06 -13.10 1.07
N LEU A 36 -9.23 -14.18 0.31
CA LEU A 36 -10.40 -14.40 -0.54
C LEU A 36 -11.58 -14.93 0.30
N LEU A 37 -12.64 -14.14 0.38
CA LEU A 37 -13.92 -14.55 0.96
C LEU A 37 -14.85 -15.07 -0.14
N ARG A 38 -15.38 -16.28 0.09
CA ARG A 38 -16.41 -16.90 -0.75
C ARG A 38 -17.80 -16.38 -0.38
N SER A 39 -18.62 -16.13 -1.40
CA SER A 39 -20.02 -15.77 -1.22
C SER A 39 -20.83 -16.91 -0.56
N GLY A 40 -21.93 -16.56 0.10
CA GLY A 40 -22.83 -17.51 0.76
C GLY A 40 -22.31 -18.11 2.08
N HIS A 41 -21.21 -17.58 2.62
CA HIS A 41 -20.59 -18.06 3.86
C HIS A 41 -20.60 -16.97 4.93
N LEU A 42 -20.74 -17.38 6.19
CA LEU A 42 -20.59 -16.51 7.36
C LEU A 42 -19.17 -16.67 7.91
N TYR A 43 -18.46 -15.56 8.08
CA TYR A 43 -17.08 -15.54 8.59
C TYR A 43 -17.06 -14.95 10.00
N SER A 44 -16.35 -15.61 10.91
CA SER A 44 -15.96 -15.04 12.22
C SER A 44 -14.49 -14.67 12.15
N ILE A 45 -14.21 -13.37 12.23
CA ILE A 45 -12.85 -12.83 12.11
C ILE A 45 -12.40 -12.39 13.50
N ASN A 46 -11.41 -13.09 14.04
CA ASN A 46 -10.82 -12.78 15.34
C ASN A 46 -9.48 -12.09 15.13
N ILE A 47 -9.35 -10.87 15.64
CA ILE A 47 -8.16 -10.04 15.47
C ILE A 47 -7.48 -9.92 16.83
N ARG A 48 -6.19 -10.25 16.89
CA ARG A 48 -5.33 -9.98 18.04
C ARG A 48 -4.22 -9.03 17.60
N MET A 49 -4.06 -7.93 18.32
CA MET A 49 -2.96 -7.01 18.09
C MET A 49 -1.69 -7.57 18.73
N GLU A 50 -0.61 -7.55 17.97
CA GLU A 50 0.73 -7.90 18.43
C GLU A 50 1.63 -6.70 18.14
N GLU A 51 2.45 -6.33 19.13
CA GLU A 51 3.39 -5.23 19.04
C GLU A 51 4.79 -5.75 19.37
N GLU A 52 5.75 -5.36 18.54
CA GLU A 52 7.17 -5.63 18.78
C GLU A 52 7.86 -4.33 19.17
N HIS A 53 8.46 -4.32 20.37
CA HIS A 53 9.24 -3.20 20.88
C HIS A 53 10.71 -3.61 20.90
N PHE A 54 11.53 -2.91 20.11
CA PHE A 54 12.97 -3.13 20.05
C PHE A 54 13.70 -2.22 21.03
N LEU A 55 14.84 -2.69 21.55
CA LEU A 55 15.65 -1.92 22.48
C LEU A 55 16.29 -0.72 21.78
N GLU A 56 16.31 0.41 22.48
CA GLU A 56 17.07 1.60 22.08
C GLU A 56 18.59 1.35 22.19
N TYR A 57 19.40 2.29 21.73
CA TYR A 57 20.86 2.27 21.89
C TYR A 57 21.27 1.93 23.35
N PRO A 58 22.31 1.12 23.63
CA PRO A 58 23.45 0.72 22.77
C PRO A 58 23.28 -0.61 22.04
N PHE A 59 22.09 -1.20 22.07
CA PHE A 59 21.85 -2.44 21.34
C PHE A 59 21.89 -2.17 19.83
N TYR A 60 22.54 -3.04 19.07
CA TYR A 60 22.60 -2.90 17.61
C TYR A 60 21.22 -3.23 17.03
N THR A 61 20.40 -2.20 16.90
CA THR A 61 19.14 -2.27 16.17
C THR A 61 19.33 -1.45 14.89
N ASN A 62 19.40 -2.11 13.73
CA ASN A 62 19.40 -1.44 12.43
C ASN A 62 17.97 -0.98 12.08
N CYS A 63 17.35 -0.28 13.04
CA CYS A 63 15.97 0.16 13.01
C CYS A 63 15.93 1.68 12.95
N THR A 64 15.00 2.21 12.16
CA THR A 64 14.74 3.65 12.08
C THR A 64 13.50 3.97 12.88
N ASP A 65 13.58 4.93 13.82
CA ASP A 65 12.41 5.47 14.50
C ASP A 65 11.62 6.40 13.58
N TYR A 66 10.79 5.80 12.72
CA TYR A 66 9.91 6.54 11.81
C TYR A 66 8.91 7.43 12.55
N TYR A 67 8.47 7.04 13.74
CA TYR A 67 7.48 7.81 14.50
C TYR A 67 8.12 9.07 15.12
N GLY A 68 9.32 8.95 15.68
CA GLY A 68 10.12 10.09 16.14
C GLY A 68 10.48 11.04 15.01
N LEU A 69 10.91 10.52 13.85
CA LEU A 69 11.18 11.33 12.66
C LEU A 69 9.93 12.09 12.19
N TRP A 70 8.79 11.41 12.11
CA TRP A 70 7.52 12.02 11.73
C TRP A 70 7.11 13.14 12.70
N LYS A 71 7.27 12.93 14.01
CA LYS A 71 7.03 13.97 15.02
C LYS A 71 7.95 15.17 14.83
N LYS A 72 9.25 14.93 14.61
CA LYS A 72 10.26 15.97 14.41
C LYS A 72 10.00 16.79 13.13
N ASN A 73 9.46 16.15 12.09
CA ASN A 73 9.17 16.77 10.80
C ASN A 73 7.75 17.37 10.74
N ASN A 74 7.24 17.96 11.83
CA ASN A 74 5.90 18.56 11.89
C ASN A 74 4.79 17.62 11.41
N LYS A 75 4.85 16.33 11.76
CA LYS A 75 3.88 15.31 11.37
C LYS A 75 3.80 15.09 9.86
N THR A 76 4.93 15.21 9.17
CA THR A 76 5.05 14.92 7.73
C THR A 76 6.04 13.78 7.46
N GLY A 77 5.84 13.06 6.36
CA GLY A 77 6.69 11.93 5.95
C GLY A 77 6.18 10.55 6.36
N PRO A 78 6.94 9.48 6.05
CA PRO A 78 6.55 8.10 6.30
C PRO A 78 6.60 7.74 7.79
N ARG A 79 5.64 6.92 8.23
CA ARG A 79 5.54 6.41 9.62
C ARG A 79 5.90 4.93 9.75
N SER A 80 6.34 4.32 8.66
CA SER A 80 6.77 2.93 8.57
C SER A 80 7.82 2.80 7.47
N LYS A 81 8.55 1.69 7.48
CA LYS A 81 9.53 1.36 6.44
C LYS A 81 8.82 1.17 5.09
N GLU A 82 7.70 0.46 5.08
CA GLU A 82 6.92 0.18 3.88
C GLU A 82 6.38 1.47 3.25
N MET A 83 5.91 2.42 4.07
CA MET A 83 5.48 3.72 3.55
C MET A 83 6.67 4.51 2.98
N CYS A 84 7.86 4.38 3.57
CA CYS A 84 9.07 5.02 3.04
C CYS A 84 9.43 4.46 1.66
N GLU A 85 9.44 3.14 1.52
CA GLU A 85 9.73 2.45 0.26
C GLU A 85 8.71 2.79 -0.84
N GLU A 86 7.42 2.77 -0.52
CA GLU A 86 6.36 3.12 -1.48
C GLU A 86 6.46 4.60 -1.90
N LEU A 87 6.77 5.52 -0.98
CA LEU A 87 7.03 6.92 -1.34
C LEU A 87 8.26 7.08 -2.23
N CYS A 88 9.31 6.26 -2.03
CA CYS A 88 10.50 6.27 -2.86
C CYS A 88 10.14 5.90 -4.30
N TRP A 89 9.45 4.77 -4.48
CA TRP A 89 8.97 4.32 -5.78
C TRP A 89 8.08 5.37 -6.43
N TRP A 90 7.08 5.86 -5.71
CA TRP A 90 6.18 6.89 -6.23
C TRP A 90 6.92 8.13 -6.73
N LYS A 91 7.93 8.62 -5.99
CA LYS A 91 8.75 9.77 -6.41
C LYS A 91 9.53 9.47 -7.69
N LEU A 92 10.14 8.29 -7.80
CA LEU A 92 10.89 7.88 -9.00
C LEU A 92 9.97 7.85 -10.22
N TYR A 93 8.82 7.17 -10.12
CA TYR A 93 7.88 7.08 -11.23
C TYR A 93 7.26 8.42 -11.60
N LYS A 94 6.96 9.26 -10.61
CA LYS A 94 6.47 10.61 -10.87
C LYS A 94 7.51 11.46 -11.59
N ALA A 95 8.79 11.31 -11.26
CA ALA A 95 9.87 12.01 -11.97
C ALA A 95 10.03 11.52 -13.41
N ASP A 96 9.93 10.21 -13.65
CA ASP A 96 10.23 9.62 -14.95
C ASP A 96 9.05 9.62 -15.93
N LEU A 97 7.83 9.37 -15.44
CA LEU A 97 6.64 9.16 -16.26
C LEU A 97 5.56 10.24 -16.05
N ASN A 98 5.73 11.11 -15.04
CA ASN A 98 4.75 12.13 -14.66
C ASN A 98 3.32 11.57 -14.41
N CYS A 99 3.23 10.29 -14.04
CA CYS A 99 1.99 9.60 -13.70
C CYS A 99 2.21 8.69 -12.47
N ASP A 100 1.12 8.31 -11.81
CA ASP A 100 1.11 7.40 -10.68
C ASP A 100 0.92 5.96 -11.19
N LYS A 101 1.84 5.06 -10.88
CA LYS A 101 1.72 3.65 -11.34
C LYS A 101 0.62 2.87 -10.61
N GLY A 102 -0.10 3.50 -9.68
CA GLY A 102 -1.11 2.82 -8.88
C GLY A 102 -0.47 1.95 -7.81
N PHE A 103 0.56 2.46 -7.14
CA PHE A 103 1.17 1.81 -5.98
C PHE A 103 0.15 1.58 -4.86
N LYS A 104 0.54 0.82 -3.82
CA LYS A 104 -0.33 0.51 -2.66
C LYS A 104 -0.92 1.78 -2.02
N MET A 105 -0.26 2.92 -2.20
CA MET A 105 -0.81 4.24 -1.94
C MET A 105 -1.23 4.94 -3.23
N ILE A 106 -2.51 4.87 -3.58
CA ILE A 106 -3.05 5.75 -4.62
C ILE A 106 -3.42 7.09 -3.96
N GLN A 107 -2.61 8.12 -4.18
CA GLN A 107 -2.93 9.46 -3.66
C GLN A 107 -3.91 10.21 -4.56
N ASN A 108 -3.95 9.90 -5.86
CA ASN A 108 -4.84 10.56 -6.81
C ASN A 108 -5.20 9.63 -7.99
N LEU A 109 -6.47 9.21 -8.02
CA LEU A 109 -7.02 8.33 -9.06
C LEU A 109 -7.03 8.96 -10.47
N LYS A 110 -6.88 10.29 -10.59
CA LYS A 110 -6.94 10.99 -11.88
C LYS A 110 -5.65 10.92 -12.70
N ASN A 111 -4.52 10.59 -12.07
CA ASN A 111 -3.21 10.61 -12.71
C ASN A 111 -2.59 9.20 -12.78
N VAL A 112 -3.41 8.15 -12.77
CA VAL A 112 -2.92 6.77 -12.87
C VAL A 112 -2.41 6.52 -14.29
N CYS A 113 -1.24 5.90 -14.43
CA CYS A 113 -0.67 5.57 -15.72
C CYS A 113 -1.58 4.60 -16.50
N GLU A 114 -2.14 5.03 -17.62
CA GLU A 114 -3.17 4.27 -18.38
C GLU A 114 -2.65 3.10 -19.22
N HIS A 115 -1.33 2.82 -19.21
CA HIS A 115 -0.76 1.71 -19.99
C HIS A 115 0.33 0.95 -19.22
N ILE A 116 -0.02 -0.25 -18.72
CA ILE A 116 0.96 -1.30 -18.46
C ILE A 116 1.08 -2.11 -19.77
N SER A 117 1.93 -1.67 -20.69
CA SER A 117 2.49 -2.58 -21.69
C SER A 117 3.71 -3.26 -21.06
N THR A 118 3.68 -4.59 -21.04
CA THR A 118 4.58 -5.54 -20.36
C THR A 118 6.05 -5.57 -20.84
N TYR A 119 6.57 -4.49 -21.43
CA TYR A 119 7.91 -4.46 -22.01
C TYR A 119 8.64 -3.15 -21.72
N PHE A 120 9.03 -2.88 -20.48
CA PHE A 120 10.15 -1.97 -20.24
C PHE A 120 11.01 -2.49 -19.08
N SER A 121 11.97 -3.31 -19.52
CA SER A 121 13.33 -3.43 -19.00
C SER A 121 13.58 -3.04 -17.55
N VAL A 122 13.93 -4.07 -16.78
CA VAL A 122 14.90 -4.04 -15.70
C VAL A 122 16.14 -3.25 -16.16
N LEU A 123 16.17 -1.95 -15.91
CA LEU A 123 17.33 -1.10 -16.15
C LEU A 123 17.55 -0.24 -14.91
N TYR A 124 18.27 -0.84 -13.97
CA TYR A 124 19.14 -0.22 -12.99
C TYR A 124 18.75 1.21 -12.56
N MET A 125 17.73 1.31 -11.70
CA MET A 125 17.59 2.49 -10.85
C MET A 125 18.59 2.37 -9.71
N LYS A 126 19.78 2.98 -9.88
CA LYS A 126 20.73 3.17 -8.79
C LYS A 126 20.03 3.96 -7.70
N SER A 127 19.88 3.33 -6.53
CA SER A 127 19.27 3.97 -5.37
C SER A 127 20.12 5.15 -4.91
N LYS A 128 19.55 6.34 -4.99
CA LYS A 128 19.85 7.46 -4.10
C LYS A 128 18.57 8.25 -3.92
N ALA A 129 17.86 7.95 -2.83
CA ALA A 129 16.98 8.84 -2.06
C ALA A 129 15.85 8.03 -1.41
N CYS A 130 16.22 7.25 -0.39
CA CYS A 130 15.49 7.10 0.87
C CYS A 130 16.52 6.74 1.94
#